data_AF-G2P7B9-F1
#
_entry.id   AF-G2P7B9-F1
#
_cell.length_a   1.000
_cell.length_b   1.000
_cell.length_c   1.000
_cell.angle_alpha   90.00
_cell.angle_beta   90.00
_cell.angle_gamma   90.00
#
_symmetry.space_group_name_H-M   'P 1'
#
loop_
_entity.id
_entity.type
_entity.pdbx_description
1 polymer ?
#
loop_
_entity_poly.entity_id
_entity_poly.type
_entity_poly.pdbx_seq_one_letter_code
_entity_poly.pdbx_strand_id
1 'polypeptide(L)' 'MRVETEAPGLSEVALKLARQLDEADKPTSAAVVARELRGILADLRKLAPVDEGEDSVNDITRQREKRRAEAREQASGE' A
#
# COMPACT_ATOMS: atom_id res chain seq x y z
N MET A 1 -10.83 -2.03 6.30
CA MET A 1 -9.59 -2.70 5.86
C MET A 1 -9.86 -4.20 5.79
N ARG A 2 -10.02 -4.80 4.60
CA ARG A 2 -10.49 -6.20 4.40
C ARG A 2 -9.55 -7.28 4.97
N VAL A 3 -8.31 -6.93 5.24
CA VAL A 3 -7.28 -7.87 5.69
C VAL A 3 -7.49 -8.34 7.13
N GLU A 4 -8.02 -7.48 8.00
CA GLU A 4 -8.34 -7.85 9.40
C GLU A 4 -9.46 -8.90 9.48
N THR A 5 -10.36 -8.91 8.48
CA THR A 5 -11.46 -9.87 8.39
C THR A 5 -11.07 -11.20 7.75
N GLU A 6 -9.98 -11.26 6.97
CA GLU A 6 -9.55 -12.48 6.26
C GLU A 6 -8.38 -13.20 6.95
N ALA A 7 -7.53 -12.47 7.68
CA ALA A 7 -6.42 -13.03 8.45
C ALA A 7 -6.15 -12.21 9.73
N PRO A 8 -7.08 -12.23 10.71
CA PRO A 8 -6.99 -11.40 11.91
C PRO A 8 -5.70 -11.61 12.70
N GLY A 9 -5.24 -12.87 12.80
CA GLY A 9 -4.01 -13.21 13.51
C GLY A 9 -2.73 -12.63 12.89
N LEU A 10 -2.63 -12.60 11.56
CA LEU A 10 -1.43 -12.06 10.87
C LEU A 10 -1.32 -10.54 11.02
N SER A 11 -2.45 -9.83 10.93
CA SER A 11 -2.49 -8.38 11.12
C SER A 11 -2.11 -7.99 12.55
N GLU A 12 -2.60 -8.73 13.55
CA GLU A 12 -2.24 -8.48 14.95
C GLU A 12 -0.75 -8.73 15.23
N VAL A 13 -0.17 -9.79 14.65
CA VAL A 13 1.26 -10.08 14.78
C VAL A 13 2.12 -9.01 14.12
N ALA A 14 1.73 -8.51 12.94
CA ALA A 14 2.42 -7.41 12.27
C ALA A 14 2.46 -6.15 13.15
N LEU A 15 1.34 -5.78 13.76
CA LEU A 15 1.26 -4.62 14.66
C LEU A 15 2.13 -4.81 15.92
N LYS A 16 2.17 -6.02 16.49
CA LYS A 16 3.03 -6.33 17.63
C LYS A 16 4.51 -6.22 17.28
N LEU A 17 4.93 -6.76 16.13
CA LEU A 17 6.31 -6.65 15.66
C LEU A 17 6.72 -5.21 15.34
N ALA A 18 5.81 -4.41 14.79
CA ALA A 18 6.07 -2.99 14.54
C ALA A 18 6.36 -2.24 15.86
N ARG A 19 5.54 -2.43 16.90
CA ARG A 19 5.78 -1.83 18.22
C ARG A 19 7.10 -2.30 18.85
N GLN A 20 7.40 -3.60 18.74
CA GLN A 20 8.66 -4.16 19.22
C GLN A 20 9.88 -3.60 18.47
N LEU A 21 9.73 -3.24 17.19
CA LEU A 21 10.78 -2.60 16.42
C LEU A 21 11.03 -1.17 16.89
N ASP A 22 9.97 -0.42 17.19
CA ASP A 22 10.06 0.94 17.74
C ASP A 22 10.73 0.96 19.12
N GLU A 23 10.49 -0.08 19.93
CA GLU A 23 11.06 -0.25 21.28
C GLU A 23 12.42 -0.97 21.30
N ALA A 24 12.99 -1.32 20.14
CA ALA A 24 14.20 -2.14 20.08
C ALA A 24 15.47 -1.35 20.45
N ASP A 25 16.03 -1.64 21.63
CA ASP A 25 17.25 -0.97 22.13
C ASP A 25 18.57 -1.48 21.49
N LYS A 26 18.52 -2.62 20.79
CA LYS A 26 19.71 -3.26 20.21
C LYS A 26 19.58 -3.36 18.68
N PRO A 27 20.60 -2.92 17.91
CA PRO A 27 20.56 -2.99 16.44
C PRO A 27 20.31 -4.39 15.88
N THR A 28 20.89 -5.42 16.50
CA THR A 28 20.69 -6.82 16.08
C THR A 28 19.24 -7.27 16.33
N SER A 29 18.63 -6.85 17.43
CA SER A 29 17.22 -7.15 17.74
C SER A 29 16.29 -6.48 16.72
N ALA A 30 16.54 -5.19 16.45
CA ALA A 30 15.79 -4.43 15.45
C ALA A 30 15.90 -5.06 14.05
N ALA A 31 17.10 -5.52 13.65
CA ALA A 31 17.30 -6.16 12.36
C ALA A 31 16.51 -7.47 12.20
N VAL A 32 16.44 -8.28 13.25
CA VAL A 32 15.66 -9.53 13.28
C VAL A 32 14.17 -9.23 13.20
N VAL A 33 13.67 -8.32 14.03
CA VAL A 33 12.25 -7.92 14.05
C VAL A 33 11.83 -7.31 12.70
N ALA A 34 12.67 -6.44 12.12
CA ALA A 34 12.41 -5.85 10.81
C ALA A 34 12.41 -6.86 9.66
N ARG A 35 13.19 -7.94 9.75
CA ARG A 35 13.15 -9.02 8.77
C ARG A 35 11.84 -9.79 8.85
N GLU A 36 11.40 -10.13 10.06
CA GLU A 36 10.16 -10.87 10.28
C GLU A 36 8.93 -10.04 9.88
N LEU A 37 8.90 -8.77 10.28
CA LEU A 37 7.85 -7.83 9.89
C LEU A 37 7.73 -7.72 8.36
N ARG A 38 8.86 -7.66 7.65
CA ARG A 38 8.85 -7.66 6.17
C ARG A 38 8.24 -8.92 5.57
N GLY A 39 8.49 -10.09 6.16
CA GLY A 39 7.89 -11.36 5.72
C GLY A 39 6.37 -11.33 5.87
N ILE A 40 5.88 -10.96 7.05
CA ILE A 40 4.44 -10.89 7.34
C ILE A 40 3.75 -9.85 6.45
N LEU A 41 4.34 -8.66 6.26
CA LEU A 41 3.77 -7.65 5.38
C LEU A 41 3.71 -8.12 3.91
N ALA A 42 4.68 -8.92 3.46
CA ALA A 42 4.63 -9.53 2.13
C ALA A 42 3.49 -10.55 2.00
N ASP A 43 3.21 -11.33 3.05
CA ASP A 43 2.09 -12.26 3.07
C ASP A 43 0.74 -11.55 3.13
N LEU A 44 0.62 -10.50 3.94
CA LEU A 44 -0.57 -9.64 3.97
C LEU A 44 -0.83 -8.99 2.60
N ARG A 45 0.22 -8.58 1.88
CA ARG A 45 0.10 -8.02 0.52
C ARG A 45 -0.43 -9.03 -0.50
N LYS A 46 -0.20 -10.34 -0.30
CA LYS A 46 -0.79 -11.38 -1.17
C LYS A 46 -2.30 -11.51 -0.97
N LEU A 47 -2.79 -11.25 0.26
CA LEU A 47 -4.21 -11.31 0.61
C LEU A 47 -4.98 -10.06 0.15
N ALA A 48 -4.33 -8.90 0.17
CA ALA A 48 -4.85 -7.68 -0.43
C ALA A 48 -3.91 -7.20 -1.54
N PRO A 49 -3.96 -7.83 -2.74
CA PRO A 49 -3.23 -7.31 -3.88
C PRO A 49 -3.69 -5.88 -4.15
N VAL A 50 -2.73 -5.01 -4.53
CA VAL A 50 -3.06 -3.68 -5.01
C VAL A 50 -3.81 -3.88 -6.32
N ASP A 51 -5.12 -3.67 -6.29
CA ASP A 51 -5.91 -3.68 -7.50
C ASP A 51 -5.46 -2.47 -8.34
N GLU A 52 -4.88 -2.72 -9.52
CA GLU A 52 -4.65 -1.67 -10.51
C GLU A 52 -5.99 -1.22 -11.13
N GLY A 53 -7.08 -1.95 -10.87
CA GLY A 53 -8.45 -1.66 -11.28
C GLY A 53 -9.22 -0.70 -10.36
N GLU A 54 -9.88 0.27 -10.99
CA GLU A 54 -10.95 1.15 -10.46
C GLU A 54 -10.87 1.57 -8.97
N ASP A 55 -9.75 2.19 -8.58
CA ASP A 55 -9.82 3.19 -7.52
C ASP A 55 -10.49 4.46 -8.08
N SER A 56 -11.49 4.98 -7.37
CA SER A 56 -12.10 6.29 -7.61
C SER A 56 -11.08 7.41 -7.88
N VAL A 57 -9.90 7.36 -7.25
CA VAL A 57 -8.80 8.30 -7.48
C VAL A 57 -8.15 8.11 -8.86
N ASN A 58 -8.02 6.86 -9.31
CA ASN A 58 -7.52 6.53 -10.65
C ASN A 58 -8.49 7.01 -11.74
N ASP A 59 -9.79 6.92 -11.50
CA ASP A 59 -10.82 7.42 -12.44
C ASP A 59 -10.80 8.95 -12.55
N ILE A 60 -10.66 9.66 -11.43
CA ILE A 60 -10.50 11.13 -11.42
C ILE A 60 -9.24 11.54 -12.18
N THR A 61 -8.15 10.78 -12.01
CA THR A 61 -6.89 11.03 -12.72
C THR A 61 -7.06 10.84 -14.22
N ARG A 62 -7.67 9.73 -14.66
CA ARG A 62 -8.02 9.48 -16.06
C ARG A 62 -8.92 10.57 -16.65
N GLN A 63 -9.93 11.03 -15.92
CA GLN A 63 -10.80 12.13 -16.36
C GLN A 63 -10.06 13.46 -16.51
N ARG A 64 -9.11 13.76 -15.61
CA ARG A 64 -8.29 14.98 -15.70
C ARG A 64 -7.32 14.91 -16.89
N GLU A 65 -6.73 13.75 -17.14
CA GLU A 65 -5.87 13.53 -18.31
C GLU A 65 -6.63 13.70 -19.61
N LYS A 66 -7.83 13.10 -19.71
CA LYS A 66 -8.72 13.25 -20.86
C LYS A 66 -9.06 14.72 -21.14
N ARG A 67 -9.48 15.48 -20.11
CA ARG A 67 -9.76 16.92 -20.24
C ARG A 67 -8.54 17.73 -20.67
N ARG A 68 -7.34 17.38 -20.19
CA ARG A 68 -6.10 18.06 -20.59
C ARG A 68 -5.71 17.75 -22.03
N ALA A 69 -5.95 16.53 -22.52
CA ALA A 69 -5.70 16.15 -23.90
C ALA A 69 -6.64 16.89 -24.86
N GLU A 70 -7.93 16.91 -24.56
CA GLU A 70 -8.95 17.63 -25.35
C GLU A 70 -8.65 19.14 -25.42
N ALA A 71 -8.26 19.75 -24.30
CA ALA A 71 -7.87 21.17 -24.27
C ALA A 71 -6.61 21.47 -25.09
N ARG A 72 -5.66 20.51 -25.18
CA ARG A 72 -4.44 20.65 -26.00
C ARG A 72 -4.76 20.53 -27.49
N GLU A 73 -5.62 19.57 -27.87
CA GLU A 73 -6.07 19.42 -29.25
C GLU A 73 -6.81 20.66 -29.76
N GLN A 74 -7.66 21.24 -28.92
CA GLN A 74 -8.35 22.51 -29.22
C GLN A 74 -7.39 23.69 -29.34
N ALA A 75 -6.31 23.73 -28.56
CA ALA A 75 -5.31 24.79 -28.62
C ALA A 75 -4.32 24.64 -29.80
N SER A 76 -4.20 23.46 -30.40
CA SER A 76 -3.33 23.19 -31.55
C SER A 76 -4.04 23.26 -32.91
N GLY A 77 -5.33 23.62 -32.92
CA GLY A 77 -6.19 23.64 -34.11
C GLY A 77 -6.39 24.99 -34.79
N GLU A 78 -5.57 26.01 -34.47
CA GLU A 78 -5.46 27.29 -35.21
C GLU A 78 -4.12 27.37 -35.95
#